data_AF-A0A8C1XUP7-F1
#
_entry.id   AF-A0A8C1XUP7-F1
#
_cell.length_a   1.000
_cell.length_b   1.000
_cell.length_c   1.000
_cell.angle_alpha   90.00
_cell.angle_beta   90.00
_cell.angle_gamma   90.00
#
_symmetry.space_group_name_H-M   'P 1'
#
loop_
_entity.id
_entity.type
_entity.pdbx_description
1 polymer ?
#
loop_
_entity_poly.entity_id
_entity_poly.type
_entity_poly.pdbx_seq_one_letter_code
_entity_poly.pdbx_strand_id
1 'polypeptide(L)'
;LGEAKFLADMLQSTSLDLAKAVDLVEAFQDTLQDLRKRKFQTGIELSSLLEFTIFLEPLKEVFYQLFRLCCIAVRSFSALKLIKTHLRTTMTDDRLSNLGVLSIEVRRAKCLDLDDFVRRFASHHRNRRIQLF
;
A
#
# COMPACT_ATOMS: atom_id res chain seq x y z
N LEU A 1 19.79 9.07 14.27
CA LEU A 1 19.75 7.61 14.02
C LEU A 1 18.42 6.96 14.42
N GLY A 2 17.77 7.38 15.52
CA GLY A 2 16.53 6.77 16.02
C GLY A 2 15.30 6.91 15.12
N GLU A 3 15.04 8.09 14.56
CA GLU A 3 13.85 8.31 13.70
C GLU A 3 13.93 7.55 12.37
N ALA A 4 15.11 7.50 11.74
CA ALA A 4 15.31 6.74 10.50
C ALA A 4 15.14 5.23 10.73
N LYS A 5 15.56 4.72 11.90
CA LYS A 5 15.34 3.33 12.28
C LYS A 5 13.87 3.05 12.60
N PHE A 6 13.21 3.95 13.33
CA PHE A 6 11.77 3.86 13.61
C PHE A 6 10.94 3.84 12.32
N LEU A 7 11.22 4.74 11.38
CA LEU A 7 10.57 4.76 10.07
C LEU A 7 10.87 3.50 9.26
N ALA A 8 12.11 2.98 9.29
CA ALA A 8 12.46 1.74 8.62
C ALA A 8 11.72 0.54 9.22
N ASP A 9 11.68 0.41 10.54
CA ASP A 9 10.99 -0.66 11.26
C ASP A 9 9.47 -0.58 11.04
N MET A 10 8.91 0.64 10.97
CA MET A 10 7.50 0.87 10.71
C MET A 10 7.12 0.61 9.24
N LEU A 11 8.01 0.93 8.28
CA LEU A 11 7.85 0.57 6.87
C LEU A 11 8.02 -0.93 6.61
N GLN A 12 8.86 -1.61 7.41
CA GLN A 12 9.09 -3.05 7.37
C GLN A 12 8.11 -3.86 8.24
N SER A 13 7.22 -3.17 8.98
CA SER A 13 6.13 -3.79 9.73
C SER A 13 5.26 -4.65 8.82
N THR A 14 4.98 -5.87 9.28
CA THR A 14 4.10 -6.86 8.63
C THR A 14 2.64 -6.40 8.52
N SER A 15 2.27 -5.27 9.13
CA SER A 15 0.90 -4.76 9.13
C SER A 15 0.48 -4.08 7.82
N LEU A 16 1.42 -3.68 6.95
CA LEU A 16 1.14 -3.08 5.64
C LEU A 16 1.28 -4.14 4.55
N ASP A 17 0.20 -4.86 4.24
CA ASP A 17 0.07 -5.70 3.04
C ASP A 17 -0.54 -4.84 1.92
N LEU A 18 0.03 -4.89 0.72
CA LEU A 18 -0.52 -4.17 -0.43
C LEU A 18 -1.95 -4.62 -0.74
N ALA A 19 -2.31 -5.87 -0.42
CA ALA A 19 -3.70 -6.35 -0.54
C ALA A 19 -4.67 -5.56 0.35
N LYS A 20 -4.23 -5.12 1.53
CA LYS A 20 -5.02 -4.31 2.46
C LYS A 20 -5.02 -2.82 2.10
N ALA A 21 -4.22 -2.41 1.10
CA ALA A 21 -4.15 -1.02 0.67
C ALA A 21 -5.47 -0.59 0.00
N VAL A 22 -6.09 -1.48 -0.77
CA VAL A 22 -7.39 -1.23 -1.42
C VAL A 22 -8.48 -1.07 -0.36
N ASP A 23 -8.59 -2.02 0.56
CA ASP A 23 -9.52 -1.96 1.70
C ASP A 23 -9.32 -0.69 2.54
N LEU A 24 -8.07 -0.26 2.71
CA LEU A 24 -7.73 0.97 3.42
C LEU A 24 -8.19 2.23 2.65
N VAL A 25 -8.03 2.26 1.32
CA VAL A 25 -8.50 3.38 0.50
C VAL A 25 -10.02 3.45 0.54
N GLU A 26 -10.70 2.31 0.44
CA GLU A 26 -12.16 2.23 0.55
C GLU A 26 -12.65 2.71 1.93
N ALA A 27 -12.06 2.20 3.01
CA ALA A 27 -12.37 2.64 4.37
C ALA A 27 -12.13 4.14 4.58
N PHE A 28 -11.10 4.69 3.94
CA PHE A 28 -10.79 6.13 4.00
C PHE A 28 -11.84 6.96 3.27
N GLN A 29 -12.27 6.51 2.09
CA GLN A 29 -13.34 7.16 1.34
C GLN A 29 -14.64 7.14 2.15
N ASP A 30 -15.00 6.01 2.76
CA ASP A 30 -16.20 5.89 3.59
C ASP A 30 -16.15 6.83 4.80
N THR A 31 -15.02 6.88 5.51
CA THR A 31 -14.83 7.75 6.67
C THR A 31 -14.96 9.24 6.28
N LEU A 32 -14.42 9.63 5.12
CA LEU A 32 -14.55 11.00 4.61
C LEU A 32 -15.98 11.34 4.21
N GLN A 33 -16.71 10.41 3.59
CA GLN A 33 -18.11 10.60 3.21
C GLN A 33 -18.99 10.77 4.45
N ASP A 34 -18.77 9.97 5.49
CA ASP A 34 -19.50 10.07 6.75
C ASP A 34 -19.20 11.38 7.48
N LEU A 35 -17.94 11.82 7.50
CA LEU A 35 -17.57 13.13 8.04
C LEU A 35 -18.21 14.28 7.29
N ARG A 36 -18.27 14.19 5.96
CA ARG A 36 -18.92 15.19 5.11
C ARG A 36 -20.42 15.29 5.42
N LYS A 37 -21.11 14.15 5.60
CA LYS A 37 -22.53 14.11 5.97
C LYS A 37 -22.77 14.73 7.34
N ARG A 38 -21.93 14.37 8.34
CA ARG A 38 -22.02 14.93 9.69
C ARG A 38 -21.83 16.44 9.66
N LYS A 39 -20.78 16.96 9.00
CA LYS A 39 -20.54 18.42 8.90
C LYS A 39 -21.70 19.21 8.28
N PHE A 40 -22.49 18.60 7.39
CA PHE A 40 -23.68 19.24 6.80
C PHE A 40 -24.88 19.29 7.77
N GLN A 41 -24.97 18.34 8.70
CA GLN A 41 -26.06 18.24 9.67
C GLN A 41 -25.79 19.05 10.93
N THR A 42 -24.52 19.18 11.30
CA THR A 42 -24.08 19.86 12.50
C THR A 42 -23.49 21.23 12.15
N GLY A 43 -24.34 22.25 12.02
CA GLY A 43 -23.91 23.66 12.00
C GLY A 43 -23.44 24.11 13.39
N ILE A 44 -22.33 23.53 13.88
CA ILE A 44 -21.95 23.59 15.30
C ILE A 44 -21.28 24.93 15.65
N GLU A 45 -21.90 25.69 16.54
CA GLU A 45 -21.17 26.56 17.48
C GLU A 45 -20.62 25.69 18.61
N LEU A 46 -19.29 25.64 18.74
CA LEU A 46 -18.61 24.82 19.74
C LEU A 46 -18.59 25.55 21.09
N SER A 47 -19.46 25.14 22.01
CA SER A 47 -19.66 25.83 23.28
C SER A 47 -18.85 25.25 24.44
N SER A 48 -18.41 23.98 24.31
CA SER A 48 -17.60 23.31 25.35
C SER A 48 -16.43 22.50 24.78
N LEU A 49 -15.42 22.27 25.62
CA LEU A 49 -14.25 21.45 25.28
C LEU A 49 -14.64 19.99 24.96
N LEU A 50 -15.69 19.47 25.60
CA LEU A 50 -16.21 18.12 25.36
C LEU A 50 -16.82 18.00 23.96
N GLU A 51 -17.60 19.00 23.52
CA GLU A 51 -18.14 19.05 22.15
C GLU A 51 -17.02 19.10 21.11
N PHE A 52 -15.94 19.85 21.41
CA PHE A 52 -14.77 19.89 20.55
C PHE A 52 -14.06 18.54 20.47
N THR A 53 -13.90 17.81 21.59
CA THR A 53 -13.25 16.49 21.56
C THR A 53 -14.08 15.46 20.81
N ILE A 54 -15.41 15.48 20.96
CA ILE A 54 -16.32 14.60 20.21
C ILE A 54 -16.28 14.93 18.71
N PHE A 55 -16.16 16.22 18.37
CA PHE A 55 -15.99 16.64 16.98
C PHE A 55 -14.67 16.18 16.36
N LEU A 56 -13.56 16.20 17.11
CA LEU A 56 -12.25 15.76 16.61
C LEU A 56 -12.07 14.24 16.57
N GLU A 57 -12.83 13.49 17.36
CA GLU A 57 -12.67 12.04 17.49
C GLU A 57 -12.70 11.28 16.15
N PRO A 58 -13.61 11.57 15.20
CA PRO A 58 -13.59 10.93 13.89
C PRO A 58 -12.40 11.34 13.00
N LEU A 59 -11.82 12.53 13.20
CA LEU A 59 -10.65 12.98 12.42
C LEU A 59 -9.42 12.13 12.73
N LYS A 60 -9.31 11.60 13.95
CA LYS A 60 -8.22 10.69 14.35
C LYS A 60 -8.11 9.49 13.41
N GLU A 61 -9.25 8.91 13.04
CA GLU A 61 -9.28 7.73 12.16
C GLU A 61 -8.84 8.09 10.74
N VAL A 62 -9.30 9.23 10.22
CA VAL A 62 -8.85 9.76 8.91
C VAL A 62 -7.35 10.00 8.90
N PHE A 63 -6.79 10.63 9.94
CA PHE A 63 -5.35 10.86 10.05
C PHE A 63 -4.58 9.54 10.09
N TYR A 64 -5.06 8.56 10.85
CA TYR A 64 -4.44 7.25 10.92
C TYR A 64 -4.45 6.54 9.57
N GLN A 65 -5.59 6.53 8.88
CA GLN A 65 -5.75 5.91 7.58
C GLN A 65 -4.91 6.59 6.49
N LEU A 66 -4.90 7.92 6.46
CA LEU A 66 -4.05 8.72 5.57
C LEU A 66 -2.57 8.41 5.81
N PHE A 67 -2.14 8.36 7.06
CA PHE A 67 -0.77 8.04 7.42
C PHE A 67 -0.37 6.64 6.93
N ARG A 68 -1.23 5.63 7.15
CA ARG A 68 -0.98 4.28 6.63
C ARG A 68 -0.84 4.27 5.11
N LEU A 69 -1.71 4.98 4.40
CA LEU A 69 -1.67 5.05 2.93
C LEU A 69 -0.38 5.71 2.43
N CYS A 70 0.04 6.81 3.07
CA CYS A 70 1.32 7.46 2.79
C CYS A 70 2.51 6.51 2.98
N CYS A 71 2.52 5.70 4.05
CA CYS A 71 3.57 4.72 4.29
C CYS A 71 3.64 3.66 3.18
N ILE A 72 2.49 3.13 2.74
CA ILE A 72 2.41 2.18 1.61
C ILE A 72 2.97 2.82 0.34
N ALA A 73 2.58 4.07 0.05
CA ALA A 73 3.05 4.80 -1.12
C ALA A 73 4.58 5.01 -1.09
N VAL A 74 5.12 5.53 0.01
CA VAL A 74 6.57 5.75 0.18
C VAL A 74 7.35 4.46 -0.02
N ARG A 75 6.89 3.36 0.57
CA ARG A 75 7.52 2.04 0.42
C ARG A 75 7.50 1.57 -1.03
N SER A 76 6.37 1.76 -1.71
CA SER A 76 6.19 1.38 -3.11
C SER A 76 7.11 2.16 -4.04
N PHE A 77 7.17 3.50 -3.91
CA PHE A 77 8.07 4.33 -4.71
C PHE A 77 9.55 4.03 -4.45
N SER A 78 9.91 3.74 -3.19
CA SER A 78 11.28 3.33 -2.84
C SER A 78 11.67 2.01 -3.50
N ALA A 79 10.78 1.01 -3.48
CA ALA A 79 10.99 -0.26 -4.15
C ALA A 79 11.13 -0.08 -5.67
N LEU A 80 10.24 0.68 -6.30
CA LEU A 80 10.30 0.98 -7.74
C LEU A 80 11.60 1.71 -8.12
N LYS A 81 12.05 2.64 -7.29
CA LYS A 81 13.33 3.33 -7.48
C LYS A 81 14.49 2.34 -7.46
N LEU A 82 14.54 1.45 -6.47
CA LEU A 82 15.59 0.42 -6.37
C LEU A 82 15.58 -0.53 -7.58
N ILE A 83 14.40 -0.99 -8.02
CA ILE A 83 14.26 -1.85 -9.20
C ILE A 83 14.81 -1.15 -10.45
N LYS A 84 14.37 0.09 -10.71
CA LYS A 84 14.82 0.87 -11.87
C LYS A 84 16.33 1.12 -11.83
N THR A 85 16.86 1.48 -10.66
CA THR A 85 18.30 1.72 -10.49
C THR A 85 19.12 0.45 -10.70
N HIS A 86 18.66 -0.70 -10.18
CA HIS A 86 19.39 -1.96 -10.30
C HIS A 86 19.38 -2.50 -11.73
N LEU A 87 18.21 -2.51 -12.39
CA LEU A 87 18.07 -3.08 -13.73
C LEU A 87 18.59 -2.16 -14.84
N ARG A 88 18.63 -0.82 -14.62
CA ARG A 88 19.09 0.20 -15.59
C ARG A 88 18.42 0.15 -16.96
N THR A 89 17.27 -0.51 -17.08
CA THR A 89 16.54 -0.72 -18.34
C THR A 89 15.31 0.17 -18.45
N THR A 90 14.97 0.61 -19.66
CA THR A 90 13.62 1.08 -19.97
C THR A 90 12.67 -0.11 -20.04
N MET A 91 11.78 -0.25 -19.07
CA MET A 91 10.76 -1.31 -19.02
C MET A 91 9.36 -0.72 -19.18
N THR A 92 8.44 -1.51 -19.74
CA THR A 92 7.01 -1.20 -19.76
C THR A 92 6.45 -1.09 -18.34
N ASP A 93 5.43 -0.26 -18.16
CA ASP A 93 4.81 -0.02 -16.85
C ASP A 93 4.29 -1.32 -16.20
N ASP A 94 3.67 -2.22 -16.98
CA ASP A 94 3.16 -3.50 -16.47
C ASP A 94 4.26 -4.39 -15.85
N ARG A 95 5.39 -4.58 -16.55
CA ARG A 95 6.52 -5.35 -16.03
C ARG A 95 7.09 -4.73 -14.76
N LEU A 96 7.22 -3.41 -14.76
CA LEU A 96 7.75 -2.67 -13.62
C LEU A 96 6.80 -2.77 -12.41
N SER A 97 5.50 -2.61 -12.63
CA SER A 97 4.46 -2.73 -11.62
C SER A 97 4.46 -4.14 -11.00
N ASN A 98 4.52 -5.19 -11.84
CA ASN A 98 4.61 -6.58 -11.38
C ASN A 98 5.86 -6.84 -10.52
N LEU A 99 7.03 -6.34 -10.93
CA LEU A 99 8.25 -6.42 -10.12
C LEU A 99 8.13 -5.61 -8.82
N GLY A 100 7.47 -4.47 -8.87
CA GLY A 100 7.15 -3.63 -7.73
C GLY A 100 6.36 -4.40 -6.68
N VAL A 101 5.27 -5.06 -7.08
CA VAL A 101 4.44 -5.90 -6.19
C VAL A 101 5.27 -6.99 -5.52
N LEU A 102 6.07 -7.74 -6.29
CA LEU A 102 6.94 -8.79 -5.74
C LEU A 102 7.99 -8.25 -4.76
N SER A 103 8.51 -7.04 -5.01
CA SER A 103 9.52 -6.40 -4.16
C SER A 103 8.94 -5.84 -2.87
N ILE A 104 7.72 -5.30 -2.92
CA ILE A 104 6.98 -4.82 -1.74
C ILE A 104 6.57 -6.01 -0.87
N GLU A 105 6.03 -7.07 -1.49
CA GLU A 105 5.57 -8.29 -0.83
C GLU A 105 6.65 -9.37 -0.74
N VAL A 106 7.90 -8.97 -0.49
CA VAL A 106 9.09 -9.85 -0.57
C VAL A 106 8.97 -11.10 0.30
N ARG A 107 8.31 -11.01 1.46
CA ARG A 107 8.10 -12.17 2.34
C ARG A 107 7.19 -13.21 1.68
N ARG A 108 6.04 -12.78 1.15
CA ARG A 108 5.10 -13.65 0.44
C ARG A 108 5.74 -14.19 -0.83
N ALA A 109 6.43 -13.34 -1.60
CA ALA A 109 7.14 -13.75 -2.81
C ALA A 109 8.19 -14.83 -2.53
N LYS A 110 8.94 -14.73 -1.42
CA LYS A 110 9.92 -15.75 -1.01
C LYS A 110 9.30 -17.05 -0.50
N CYS A 111 8.04 -17.03 -0.08
CA CYS A 111 7.32 -18.23 0.35
C CYS A 111 6.69 -19.00 -0.82
N LEU A 112 6.74 -18.48 -2.05
CA LEU A 112 6.23 -19.17 -3.23
C LEU A 112 7.19 -20.28 -3.67
N ASP A 113 6.63 -21.44 -4.02
CA ASP A 113 7.38 -22.54 -4.64
C ASP A 113 7.60 -22.24 -6.13
N LEU A 114 8.86 -21.97 -6.48
CA LEU A 114 9.25 -21.67 -7.86
C LEU A 114 9.09 -22.89 -8.77
N ASP A 115 9.28 -24.12 -8.27
CA ASP A 115 9.15 -25.33 -9.08
C ASP A 115 7.68 -25.59 -9.43
N ASP A 116 6.77 -25.41 -8.47
CA ASP A 116 5.33 -25.46 -8.74
C ASP A 116 4.91 -24.37 -9.72
N PHE A 117 5.42 -23.14 -9.56
CA PHE A 117 5.16 -22.06 -10.50
C PHE A 117 5.63 -22.40 -11.93
N VAL A 118 6.85 -22.91 -12.08
CA VAL A 118 7.40 -23.29 -13.40
C VAL A 118 6.57 -24.43 -14.02
N ARG A 119 6.16 -25.42 -13.22
CA ARG A 119 5.29 -26.52 -13.71
C ARG A 119 3.94 -26.00 -14.20
N ARG A 120 3.29 -25.12 -13.43
CA ARG A 120 2.02 -24.48 -13.83
C ARG A 120 2.19 -23.58 -15.04
N PHE A 121 3.26 -22.80 -15.09
CA PHE A 121 3.56 -21.96 -16.24
C PHE A 121 3.74 -22.83 -17.49
N ALA A 122 4.55 -23.90 -17.42
CA ALA A 122 4.79 -24.80 -18.55
C ALA A 122 3.52 -25.56 -19.00
N SER A 123 2.64 -25.95 -18.08
CA SER A 123 1.38 -26.64 -18.44
C SER A 123 0.38 -25.71 -19.13
N HIS A 124 0.32 -24.44 -18.74
CA HIS A 124 -0.57 -23.45 -19.34
C HIS A 124 0.03 -22.75 -20.57
N HIS A 125 1.36 -22.64 -20.63
CA HIS A 125 2.05 -22.06 -21.77
C HIS A 125 2.03 -23.07 -22.91
N ARG A 126 1.15 -22.83 -23.90
CA ARG A 126 1.02 -23.68 -25.10
C ARG A 126 2.28 -23.71 -25.99
N ASN A 127 3.37 -23.07 -25.56
CA ASN A 127 4.62 -22.92 -26.29
C ASN A 127 5.73 -23.69 -25.58
N ARG A 128 6.27 -24.74 -26.22
CA ARG A 128 7.36 -25.57 -25.66
C ARG A 128 8.74 -24.91 -25.76
N ARG A 129 8.83 -23.72 -26.36
CA ARG A 129 10.06 -22.95 -26.55
C ARG A 129 9.81 -21.50 -26.15
N ILE A 130 10.68 -20.98 -25.29
CA ILE A 130 10.74 -19.55 -24.98
C ILE A 130 11.45 -18.89 -26.16
N GLN A 131 10.74 -18.06 -26.93
CA GLN A 131 11.40 -17.19 -27.91
C GLN A 131 12.06 -16.04 -27.15
N LEU A 132 13.38 -16.12 -27.01
CA LEU A 132 14.20 -15.00 -26.59
C LEU A 132 14.44 -14.16 -27.84
N PHE A 133 13.80 -12.99 -27.90
CA PHE A 133 14.12 -11.94 -28.85
C PHE A 133 15.33 -11.15 -28.36
#